data_AF-A0A1G3MGF3-F1
#
_entry.id   AF-A0A1G3MGF3-F1
#
_cell.length_a   1.000
_cell.length_b   1.000
_cell.length_c   1.000
_cell.angle_alpha   90.00
_cell.angle_beta   90.00
_cell.angle_gamma   90.00
#
_symmetry.space_group_name_H-M   'P 1'
#
loop_
_entity.id
_entity.type
_entity.pdbx_description
1 polymer ?
#
loop_
_entity_poly.entity_id
_entity_poly.type
_entity_poly.pdbx_seq_one_letter_code
_entity_poly.pdbx_strand_id
1 'polypeptide(L)'
;MRGIVKVVEKATGFFNNLLDSDLLALVRDLSDRKMVAAAHALAQQTGDETIANASDTDWYDWENGLKACGISIEQILPEWSLPKYLEKQKR
;
A
#
# COMPACT_ATOMS: atom_id res chain seq x y z
N MET A 1 16.39 -21.36 -13.49
CA MET A 1 15.72 -20.32 -12.67
C MET A 1 16.02 -18.87 -13.14
N ARG A 2 16.22 -18.60 -14.45
CA ARG A 2 16.48 -17.22 -14.97
C ARG A 2 15.23 -16.51 -15.56
N GLY A 3 14.11 -17.23 -15.72
CA GLY A 3 12.90 -16.69 -16.36
C GLY A 3 11.95 -15.96 -15.40
N ILE A 4 11.80 -16.45 -14.17
CA ILE A 4 10.84 -15.91 -13.19
C ILE A 4 11.25 -14.50 -12.75
N VAL A 5 12.56 -14.25 -12.53
CA VAL A 5 13.07 -12.95 -12.06
C VAL A 5 12.78 -11.82 -13.07
N LYS A 6 12.92 -12.08 -14.38
CA LYS A 6 12.63 -11.07 -15.42
C LYS A 6 11.16 -10.71 -15.57
N VAL A 7 10.25 -11.64 -15.27
CA VAL A 7 8.80 -11.38 -15.31
C VAL A 7 8.40 -10.52 -14.12
N VAL A 8 8.97 -10.78 -12.94
CA VAL A 8 8.73 -10.00 -11.72
C VAL A 8 9.25 -8.58 -11.88
N GLU A 9 10.47 -8.36 -12.40
CA GLU A 9 11.01 -7.01 -12.64
C GLU A 9 10.15 -6.17 -13.60
N LYS A 10 9.63 -6.77 -14.67
CA LYS A 10 8.74 -6.06 -15.62
C LYS A 10 7.39 -5.68 -14.99
N ALA A 11 6.83 -6.53 -14.14
CA ALA A 11 5.57 -6.25 -13.46
C ALA A 11 5.73 -5.15 -12.38
N THR A 12 6.82 -5.19 -11.60
CA THR A 12 7.10 -4.15 -10.59
C THR A 12 7.29 -2.77 -11.23
N GLY A 13 7.95 -2.70 -12.40
CA GLY A 13 8.07 -1.46 -13.17
C GLY A 13 6.73 -0.92 -13.67
N PHE A 14 5.77 -1.80 -14.00
CA PHE A 14 4.44 -1.41 -14.46
C PHE A 14 3.63 -0.72 -13.36
N PHE A 15 3.59 -1.29 -12.15
CA PHE A 15 2.83 -0.70 -11.03
C PHE A 15 3.44 0.61 -10.54
N ASN A 16 4.76 0.74 -10.59
CA ASN A 16 5.42 2.00 -10.22
C ASN A 16 5.03 3.15 -11.15
N ASN A 17 4.71 2.89 -12.42
CA ASN A 17 4.27 3.93 -13.36
C ASN A 17 2.82 4.39 -13.12
N LEU A 18 2.07 3.71 -12.24
CA LEU A 18 0.70 4.06 -11.86
C LEU A 18 0.64 4.89 -10.57
N LEU A 19 1.80 5.12 -9.95
CA LEU A 19 1.95 5.85 -8.70
C LEU A 19 2.78 7.11 -8.94
N ASP A 20 2.32 8.23 -8.40
CA ASP A 20 3.10 9.46 -8.39
C ASP A 20 4.28 9.34 -7.41
N SER A 21 5.26 10.24 -7.52
CA SER A 21 6.50 10.21 -6.72
C SER A 21 6.24 10.15 -5.22
N ASP A 22 5.17 10.80 -4.76
CA ASP A 22 4.82 10.88 -3.36
C ASP A 22 4.31 9.53 -2.83
N LEU A 23 3.50 8.81 -3.62
CA LEU A 23 3.04 7.46 -3.28
C LEU A 23 4.19 6.44 -3.33
N LEU A 24 5.11 6.59 -4.28
CA LEU A 24 6.33 5.76 -4.35
C LEU A 24 7.25 5.96 -3.15
N ALA A 25 7.32 7.17 -2.60
CA ALA A 25 8.11 7.47 -1.41
C ALA A 25 7.42 7.02 -0.11
N LEU A 26 6.08 7.10 -0.07
CA LEU A 26 5.26 6.71 1.07
C LEU A 26 5.28 5.19 1.28
N VAL A 27 4.96 4.43 0.22
CA VAL A 27 4.83 2.97 0.27
C VAL A 27 6.19 2.34 -0.02
N ARG A 28 6.89 1.96 1.05
CA ARG A 28 8.28 1.49 0.96
C ARG A 28 8.40 0.05 0.46
N ASP A 29 7.39 -0.78 0.73
CA ASP A 29 7.39 -2.18 0.30
C ASP A 29 6.93 -2.32 -1.16
N LEU A 30 7.68 -3.10 -1.95
CA LEU A 30 7.41 -3.30 -3.37
C LEU A 30 6.16 -4.16 -3.62
N SER A 31 5.84 -5.10 -2.74
CA SER A 31 4.65 -5.92 -2.84
C SER A 31 3.40 -5.09 -2.56
N ASP A 32 3.45 -4.18 -1.59
CA ASP A 32 2.27 -3.35 -1.24
C ASP A 32 1.96 -2.29 -2.29
N ARG A 33 2.97 -1.81 -3.03
CA ARG A 33 2.77 -0.86 -4.14
C ARG A 33 1.80 -1.35 -5.20
N LYS A 34 1.70 -2.66 -5.46
CA LYS A 34 0.74 -3.18 -6.45
C LYS A 34 -0.71 -2.98 -6.00
N MET A 35 -0.97 -3.10 -4.69
CA MET A 35 -2.29 -2.91 -4.09
C MET A 35 -2.67 -1.44 -4.10
N VAL A 36 -1.72 -0.59 -3.72
CA VAL A 36 -1.89 0.87 -3.76
C VAL A 36 -2.05 1.38 -5.19
N ALA A 37 -1.30 0.84 -6.16
CA ALA A 37 -1.43 1.21 -7.57
C ALA A 37 -2.82 0.83 -8.13
N ALA A 38 -3.34 -0.34 -7.76
CA ALA A 38 -4.67 -0.77 -8.17
C ALA A 38 -5.76 0.15 -7.56
N ALA A 39 -5.68 0.42 -6.26
CA ALA A 39 -6.62 1.30 -5.57
C ALA A 39 -6.54 2.74 -6.11
N HIS A 40 -5.33 3.25 -6.35
CA HIS A 40 -5.11 4.57 -6.93
C HIS A 40 -5.75 4.68 -8.31
N ALA A 41 -5.52 3.70 -9.19
CA ALA A 41 -6.09 3.70 -10.54
C ALA A 41 -7.63 3.67 -10.53
N LEU A 42 -8.24 3.05 -9.53
CA LEU A 42 -9.70 3.02 -9.36
C LEU A 42 -10.22 4.32 -8.73
N ALA A 43 -9.57 4.83 -7.69
CA ALA A 43 -9.89 6.11 -7.06
C ALA A 43 -9.84 7.28 -8.05
N GLN A 44 -8.93 7.27 -9.03
CA GLN A 44 -8.90 8.26 -10.11
C GLN A 44 -10.15 8.22 -11.02
N GLN A 45 -10.90 7.11 -11.03
CA GLN A 45 -12.12 6.93 -11.80
C GLN A 45 -13.39 7.15 -10.95
N THR A 46 -13.37 6.75 -9.67
CA THR A 46 -14.54 6.75 -8.77
C THR A 46 -14.57 7.91 -7.78
N GLY A 47 -13.43 8.55 -7.52
CA GLY A 47 -13.23 9.61 -6.54
C GLY A 47 -12.62 9.13 -5.22
N ASP A 48 -12.86 7.87 -4.85
CA ASP A 48 -12.31 7.22 -3.67
C ASP A 48 -12.21 5.70 -3.83
N GLU A 49 -11.35 5.08 -3.03
CA GLU A 49 -11.25 3.63 -2.92
C GLU A 49 -10.81 3.20 -1.51
N THR A 50 -11.13 1.97 -1.11
CA THR A 50 -10.75 1.41 0.19
C THR A 50 -9.92 0.14 0.03
N ILE A 51 -8.78 0.08 0.72
CA ILE A 51 -7.99 -1.15 0.84
C ILE A 51 -8.26 -1.76 2.22
N ALA A 52 -8.70 -3.01 2.23
CA ALA A 52 -8.84 -3.78 3.46
C ALA A 52 -7.50 -4.44 3.84
N ASN A 53 -7.00 -4.12 5.04
CA ASN A 53 -5.77 -4.67 5.61
C ASN A 53 -6.09 -5.49 6.87
N ALA A 54 -5.60 -6.73 6.93
CA ALA A 54 -5.87 -7.62 8.05
C ALA A 54 -4.88 -7.46 9.21
N SER A 55 -3.58 -7.44 8.92
CA SER A 55 -2.57 -7.64 9.96
C SER A 55 -1.25 -6.93 9.70
N ASP A 56 -1.03 -6.35 8.54
CA ASP A 56 0.22 -5.65 8.27
C ASP A 56 0.20 -4.29 8.96
N THR A 57 1.01 -4.15 10.00
CA THR A 57 1.02 -2.96 10.85
C THR A 57 1.65 -1.75 10.17
N ASP A 58 2.38 -1.92 9.07
CA ASP A 58 3.10 -0.81 8.42
C ASP A 58 2.14 0.11 7.66
N TRP A 59 0.94 -0.39 7.38
CA TRP A 59 -0.14 0.37 6.75
C TRP A 59 -0.62 1.54 7.60
N TYR A 60 -0.50 1.47 8.93
CA TYR A 60 -0.81 2.58 9.83
C TYR A 60 0.09 3.80 9.58
N ASP A 61 1.34 3.61 9.16
CA ASP A 61 2.24 4.72 8.81
C ASP A 61 1.80 5.42 7.51
N TRP A 62 1.07 4.72 6.65
CA TRP A 62 0.68 5.20 5.32
C TRP A 62 -0.73 5.77 5.28
N GLU A 63 -1.59 5.51 6.28
CA GLU A 63 -3.02 5.89 6.29
C GLU A 63 -3.25 7.35 5.92
N ASN A 64 -2.54 8.27 6.57
CA ASN A 64 -2.74 9.71 6.32
C ASN A 64 -2.31 10.12 4.90
N GLY A 65 -1.21 9.56 4.41
CA GLY A 65 -0.72 9.85 3.06
C GLY A 65 -1.62 9.27 1.97
N LEU A 66 -2.08 8.03 2.16
CA LEU A 66 -3.02 7.36 1.25
C LEU A 66 -4.38 8.08 1.23
N LYS A 67 -4.85 8.53 2.39
CA LYS A 67 -6.11 9.29 2.49
C LYS A 67 -6.07 10.60 1.71
N ALA A 68 -4.92 11.27 1.67
CA ALA A 68 -4.74 12.47 0.85
C ALA A 68 -4.84 12.18 -0.67
N CYS A 69 -4.63 10.94 -1.08
CA CYS A 69 -4.75 10.46 -2.46
C CYS A 69 -6.11 9.80 -2.76
N GLY A 70 -7.11 9.96 -1.88
CA GLY A 70 -8.43 9.33 -2.06
C GLY A 70 -8.48 7.85 -1.72
N ILE A 71 -7.46 7.31 -1.03
CA ILE A 71 -7.40 5.89 -0.64
C ILE A 71 -7.57 5.79 0.88
N SER A 72 -8.64 5.15 1.33
CA SER A 72 -8.84 4.81 2.75
C SER A 72 -8.31 3.41 3.05
N ILE A 73 -7.86 3.19 4.28
CA ILE A 73 -7.50 1.86 4.77
C ILE A 73 -8.54 1.39 5.77
N GLU A 74 -9.13 0.23 5.51
CA GLU A 74 -9.96 -0.49 6.47
C GLU A 74 -9.11 -1.52 7.19
N GLN A 75 -8.82 -1.28 8.47
CA GLN A 75 -8.18 -2.26 9.33
C GLN A 75 -9.23 -3.29 9.75
N ILE A 76 -9.09 -4.55 9.31
CA ILE A 76 -10.08 -5.61 9.58
C ILE A 76 -10.01 -6.08 11.04
N LEU A 77 -8.81 -6.08 11.64
CA LEU A 77 -8.56 -6.55 13.01
C LEU A 77 -7.83 -5.49 13.85
N PRO A 78 -8.40 -4.28 14.02
CA PRO A 78 -7.73 -3.17 14.69
C PRO A 78 -7.42 -3.45 16.16
N GLU A 79 -8.24 -4.27 16.82
CA GLU A 79 -8.02 -4.70 18.20
C GLU A 79 -6.71 -5.48 18.40
N TRP A 80 -6.19 -6.09 17.34
CA TRP A 80 -4.91 -6.79 17.35
C TRP A 80 -3.81 -5.98 16.67
N SER A 81 -4.08 -5.38 15.50
CA SER A 81 -3.05 -4.73 14.69
C SER A 81 -2.60 -3.39 15.28
N LEU A 82 -3.49 -2.61 15.91
CA LEU A 82 -3.13 -1.33 16.51
C LEU A 82 -2.20 -1.50 17.72
N PRO A 83 -2.48 -2.39 18.72
CA PRO A 83 -1.52 -2.65 19.78
C PRO A 83 -0.16 -3.12 19.27
N LYS A 84 -0.13 -3.97 18.23
CA LYS A 84 1.12 -4.46 17.63
C LYS A 84 1.91 -3.36 16.94
N TYR A 85 1.24 -2.47 16.21
CA TYR A 85 1.84 -1.27 15.64
C TYR A 85 2.46 -0.39 16.74
N LEU A 86 1.70 -0.08 17.79
CA LEU A 86 2.20 0.75 18.91
C LEU A 86 3.34 0.09 19.68
N GLU A 87 3.38 -1.24 19.79
CA GLU A 87 4.52 -1.98 20.33
C GLU A 87 5.76 -1.84 19.43
N LYS A 88 5.60 -1.89 18.10
CA LYS A 88 6.69 -1.72 17.13
C LYS A 88 7.29 -0.31 17.23
N GLN A 89 6.48 0.73 17.40
CA GLN A 89 6.95 2.13 17.49
C GLN A 89 7.70 2.47 18.77
N LYS A 90 7.67 1.61 19.80
CA LYS A 90 8.40 1.79 21.06
C LYS A 90 9.80 1.16 21.05
N ARG A 91 10.16 0.43 20.00
CA ARG A 91 11.45 -0.25 19.85
C ARG A 91 12.45 0.66 19.14
#